data_AF-A0A257SYI7-F1
#
_entry.id   AF-A0A257SYI7-F1
#
_cell.length_a   1.000
_cell.length_b   1.000
_cell.length_c   1.000
_cell.angle_alpha   90.00
_cell.angle_beta   90.00
_cell.angle_gamma   90.00
#
_symmetry.space_group_name_H-M   'P 1'
#
loop_
_entity.id
_entity.type
_entity.pdbx_description
1 polymer ?
#
loop_
_entity_poly.entity_id
_entity_poly.type
_entity_poly.pdbx_seq_one_letter_code
_entity_poly.pdbx_strand_id
1 'polypeptide(L)'
;MRHSVVGLLLLAAVCGPLIGGCSAIGGLYGHGTGSAWAAIPGTSDRGADSVAELLAYVEELQQMSPQQLDVEFHSAKERFVRTPDGSSRLRLVVLLTLPDAPFHDDDRAIGLLNGYLDAPAGEPAAMRNFAAFLRRMIKRHQAEAANLSAEQQRSDLLQRKIDEIKSIEKSINDRGKPSVPELK
;
A
#
# COMPACT_ATOMS: atom_id res chain seq x y z
N MET A 1 18.55 31.39 -27.24
CA MET A 1 19.24 30.94 -26.01
C MET A 1 18.36 29.87 -25.38
N ARG A 2 18.64 28.56 -25.32
CA ARG A 2 19.80 27.68 -25.55
C ARG A 2 19.15 26.37 -26.09
N HIS A 3 19.58 25.78 -27.22
CA HIS A 3 20.55 24.66 -27.28
C HIS A 3 20.43 23.73 -26.04
N SER A 4 20.33 22.41 -26.10
CA SER A 4 20.75 21.44 -27.12
C SER A 4 20.52 20.04 -26.51
N VAL A 5 20.27 19.03 -27.35
CA VAL A 5 20.75 17.63 -27.21
C VAL A 5 20.11 16.83 -26.05
N VAL A 6 19.46 15.68 -26.29
CA VAL A 6 20.03 14.33 -26.40
C VAL A 6 19.06 13.50 -27.26
N GLY A 7 19.42 12.97 -28.43
CA GLY A 7 20.30 11.82 -28.63
C GLY A 7 19.42 10.58 -28.86
N LEU A 8 18.93 10.35 -30.08
CA LEU A 8 19.53 9.43 -31.06
C LEU A 8 20.13 8.16 -30.42
N LEU A 9 19.34 7.08 -30.36
CA LEU A 9 19.87 5.72 -30.38
C LEU A 9 19.06 4.90 -31.39
N LEU A 10 19.66 4.82 -32.57
CA LEU A 10 19.32 3.98 -33.70
C LEU A 10 20.03 2.63 -33.53
N LEU A 11 19.40 1.60 -34.09
CA LEU A 11 19.94 0.30 -34.50
C LEU A 11 20.24 -0.79 -33.46
N ALA A 12 19.39 -1.81 -33.59
CA ALA A 12 19.76 -3.19 -33.95
C ALA A 12 20.30 -4.12 -32.87
N ALA A 13 19.49 -5.14 -32.57
CA ALA A 13 19.94 -6.52 -32.67
C ALA A 13 18.73 -7.45 -32.80
N VAL A 14 18.39 -7.76 -34.06
CA VAL A 14 17.75 -9.02 -34.43
C VAL A 14 18.76 -10.12 -34.13
N CYS A 15 18.41 -11.08 -33.28
CA CYS A 15 19.06 -12.38 -33.26
C CYS A 15 18.01 -13.45 -32.97
N GLY A 16 17.57 -14.09 -34.05
CA GLY A 16 16.77 -15.30 -34.03
C GLY A 16 17.61 -16.56 -33.77
N PRO A 17 16.98 -17.75 -33.83
CA PRO A 17 17.21 -18.90 -32.95
C PRO A 17 18.23 -19.94 -33.47
N LEU A 18 18.28 -21.10 -32.81
CA LEU A 18 19.01 -22.36 -33.07
C LEU A 18 20.25 -22.47 -32.16
N ILE A 19 20.29 -23.37 -31.18
CA ILE A 19 20.64 -24.82 -31.25
C ILE A 19 20.15 -25.39 -29.90
N GLY A 20 19.36 -26.46 -29.79
CA GLY A 20 19.67 -27.83 -30.19
C GLY A 20 19.84 -28.71 -28.95
N GLY A 21 18.87 -29.58 -28.70
CA GLY A 21 19.03 -30.90 -28.07
C GLY A 21 19.46 -31.01 -26.59
N CYS A 22 18.58 -31.54 -25.75
CA CYS A 22 18.91 -32.80 -25.10
C CYS A 22 17.65 -33.64 -24.88
N SER A 23 17.81 -34.92 -25.19
CA SER A 23 16.79 -35.92 -25.37
C SER A 23 16.02 -36.28 -24.10
N ALA A 24 14.86 -36.87 -24.34
CA ALA A 24 14.10 -37.70 -23.41
C ALA A 24 14.95 -38.40 -22.34
N ILE A 25 14.71 -38.05 -21.08
CA ILE A 25 14.81 -38.99 -19.96
C ILE A 25 13.38 -39.36 -19.59
N GLY A 26 12.81 -40.24 -20.43
CA GLY A 26 11.73 -41.11 -20.01
C GLY A 26 12.36 -42.34 -19.40
N GLY A 27 12.32 -42.45 -18.07
CA GLY A 27 12.92 -43.60 -17.39
C GLY A 27 13.03 -43.45 -15.88
N LEU A 28 11.94 -43.79 -15.20
CA LEU A 28 11.98 -44.58 -13.96
C LEU A 28 12.73 -43.99 -12.76
N TYR A 29 12.15 -42.98 -12.12
CA TYR A 29 12.19 -42.94 -10.65
C TYR A 29 10.79 -42.65 -10.12
N GLY A 30 10.07 -43.74 -9.86
CA GLY A 30 9.10 -43.75 -8.79
C GLY A 30 9.82 -43.39 -7.49
N HIS A 31 9.45 -42.25 -6.94
CA HIS A 31 9.11 -42.08 -5.53
C HIS A 31 8.26 -40.82 -5.49
N GLY A 32 6.94 -41.01 -5.53
CA GLY A 32 6.00 -39.98 -5.18
C GLY A 32 6.20 -39.63 -3.71
N THR A 33 7.17 -38.77 -3.44
CA THR A 33 7.13 -37.90 -2.27
C THR A 33 5.98 -36.94 -2.53
N GLY A 34 4.75 -37.43 -2.28
CA GLY A 34 3.65 -36.55 -1.95
C GLY A 34 4.20 -35.65 -0.85
N SER A 35 4.39 -34.37 -1.18
CA SER A 35 5.02 -33.47 -0.26
C SER A 35 4.13 -33.47 1.00
N ALA A 36 4.72 -33.83 2.13
CA ALA A 36 3.98 -33.95 3.39
C ALA A 36 3.39 -32.60 3.87
N TRP A 37 3.68 -31.50 3.15
CA TRP A 37 3.07 -30.19 3.34
C TRP A 37 1.89 -29.92 2.38
N ALA A 38 1.70 -30.70 1.30
CA ALA A 38 0.60 -30.49 0.34
C ALA A 38 -0.76 -31.01 0.82
N ALA A 39 -0.82 -31.70 1.96
CA ALA A 39 -2.08 -32.10 2.58
C ALA A 39 -2.05 -31.69 4.05
N ILE A 40 -2.33 -30.42 4.34
CA ILE A 40 -2.88 -30.05 5.65
C ILE A 40 -4.34 -30.54 5.61
N PRO A 41 -4.68 -31.65 6.28
CA PRO A 41 -6.04 -32.16 6.26
C PRO A 41 -6.89 -31.20 7.11
N GLY A 42 -7.78 -30.45 6.48
CA GLY A 42 -8.70 -29.54 7.19
C GLY A 42 -8.85 -28.13 6.63
N THR A 43 -8.14 -27.73 5.57
CA THR A 43 -8.47 -26.48 4.87
C THR A 43 -9.69 -26.73 4.00
N SER A 44 -10.88 -26.34 4.49
CA SER A 44 -12.05 -26.25 3.61
C SER A 44 -11.71 -25.31 2.46
N ASP A 45 -11.66 -25.84 1.24
CA ASP A 45 -11.35 -25.13 -0.01
C ASP A 45 -12.12 -23.80 -0.14
N ARG A 46 -13.38 -23.82 0.34
CA ARG A 46 -14.28 -22.66 0.43
C ARG A 46 -13.66 -21.39 1.03
N GLY A 47 -12.78 -21.54 2.01
CA GLY A 47 -12.12 -20.39 2.65
C GLY A 47 -11.05 -19.77 1.75
N ALA A 48 -10.32 -20.59 0.98
CA ALA A 48 -9.34 -20.13 0.02
C ALA A 48 -10.03 -19.45 -1.17
N ASP A 49 -11.12 -20.05 -1.67
CA ASP A 49 -11.95 -19.45 -2.73
C ASP A 49 -12.49 -18.08 -2.32
N SER A 50 -12.97 -17.93 -1.09
CA SER A 50 -13.51 -16.65 -0.59
C SER A 50 -12.43 -15.55 -0.50
N VAL A 51 -11.19 -15.92 -0.16
CA VAL A 51 -10.06 -14.98 -0.16
C VAL A 51 -9.65 -14.64 -1.60
N ALA A 52 -9.62 -15.62 -2.50
CA ALA A 52 -9.32 -15.40 -3.91
C ALA A 52 -10.33 -14.45 -4.57
N GLU A 53 -11.62 -14.61 -4.28
CA GLU A 53 -12.67 -13.69 -4.75
C GLU A 53 -12.45 -12.27 -4.23
N LEU A 54 -12.07 -12.12 -2.96
CA LEU A 54 -11.78 -10.81 -2.38
C LEU A 54 -10.53 -10.15 -2.99
N LEU A 55 -9.51 -10.94 -3.34
CA LEU A 55 -8.32 -10.43 -4.03
C LEU A 55 -8.63 -10.03 -5.48
N ALA A 56 -9.46 -10.81 -6.20
CA ALA A 56 -9.95 -10.42 -7.51
C ALA A 56 -10.73 -9.10 -7.45
N TYR A 57 -11.55 -8.92 -6.41
CA TYR A 57 -12.24 -7.65 -6.16
C TYR A 57 -11.26 -6.48 -5.96
N VAL A 58 -10.15 -6.69 -5.21
CA VAL A 58 -9.10 -5.65 -5.08
C VAL A 58 -8.49 -5.29 -6.43
N GLU A 59 -8.24 -6.27 -7.29
CA GLU A 59 -7.71 -6.04 -8.65
C GLU A 59 -8.70 -5.23 -9.50
N GLU A 60 -10.00 -5.54 -9.43
CA GLU A 60 -11.04 -4.77 -10.11
C GLU A 60 -11.06 -3.31 -9.65
N LEU A 61 -10.99 -3.06 -8.33
CA LEU A 61 -10.99 -1.71 -7.77
C LEU A 61 -9.83 -0.86 -8.30
N GLN A 62 -8.66 -1.45 -8.55
CA GLN A 62 -7.51 -0.72 -9.09
C GLN A 62 -7.71 -0.24 -10.53
N GLN A 63 -8.65 -0.84 -11.27
CA GLN A 63 -8.96 -0.47 -12.66
C GLN A 63 -10.12 0.54 -12.75
N MET A 64 -10.79 0.83 -11.65
CA MET A 64 -11.94 1.74 -11.61
C MET A 64 -11.50 3.21 -11.62
N SER A 65 -12.28 4.04 -12.32
CA SER A 65 -12.19 5.50 -12.20
C SER A 65 -12.68 5.98 -10.83
N PRO A 66 -12.29 7.18 -10.38
CA PRO A 66 -12.75 7.74 -9.10
C PRO A 66 -14.28 7.80 -8.97
N GLN A 67 -15.00 8.05 -10.06
CA GLN A 67 -16.48 8.07 -10.06
C GLN A 67 -17.06 6.66 -9.89
N GLN A 68 -16.44 5.65 -10.49
CA GLN A 68 -16.85 4.25 -10.30
C GLN A 68 -16.57 3.76 -8.89
N LEU A 69 -15.45 4.17 -8.29
CA LEU A 69 -15.12 3.86 -6.90
C LEU A 69 -16.13 4.43 -5.92
N ASP A 70 -16.62 5.66 -6.15
CA ASP A 70 -17.66 6.28 -5.31
C ASP A 70 -18.99 5.51 -5.39
N VAL A 71 -19.40 5.13 -6.60
CA VAL A 71 -20.60 4.30 -6.81
C VAL A 71 -20.46 2.94 -6.13
N GLU A 72 -19.30 2.29 -6.29
CA GLU A 72 -19.04 0.98 -5.67
C GLU A 72 -18.98 1.08 -4.15
N PHE A 73 -18.43 2.17 -3.60
CA PHE A 73 -18.44 2.43 -2.16
C PHE A 73 -19.86 2.52 -1.61
N HIS A 74 -20.74 3.30 -2.26
CA HIS A 74 -22.13 3.42 -1.85
C HIS A 74 -22.88 2.08 -1.95
N SER A 75 -22.66 1.34 -3.04
CA SER A 75 -23.19 -0.01 -3.28
C SER A 75 -22.75 -1.01 -2.20
N ALA A 76 -21.45 -1.07 -1.88
CA ALA A 76 -20.90 -1.95 -0.86
C ALA A 76 -21.40 -1.59 0.55
N LYS A 77 -21.52 -0.29 0.85
CA LYS A 77 -22.09 0.19 2.11
C LYS A 77 -23.55 -0.22 2.26
N GLU A 78 -24.36 -0.04 1.22
CA GLU A 78 -25.77 -0.46 1.23
C GLU A 78 -25.89 -1.98 1.39
N ARG A 79 -25.07 -2.75 0.66
CA ARG A 79 -25.01 -4.21 0.76
C ARG A 79 -24.71 -4.68 2.18
N PHE A 80 -23.75 -4.07 2.86
CA PHE A 80 -23.42 -4.37 4.24
C PHE A 80 -24.56 -4.04 5.21
N VAL A 81 -25.27 -2.91 5.00
CA VAL A 81 -26.43 -2.55 5.83
C VAL A 81 -27.58 -3.54 5.65
N ARG A 82 -27.82 -4.00 4.42
CA ARG A 82 -28.89 -4.98 4.12
C ARG A 82 -28.55 -6.39 4.60
N THR A 83 -27.30 -6.80 4.43
CA THR A 83 -26.81 -8.14 4.77
C THR A 83 -25.44 -8.01 5.42
N PRO A 84 -25.34 -7.94 6.77
CA PRO A 84 -24.08 -7.70 7.46
C PRO A 84 -23.24 -8.99 7.62
N ASP A 85 -23.00 -9.70 6.52
CA ASP A 85 -22.19 -10.91 6.47
C ASP A 85 -20.68 -10.62 6.41
N GLY A 86 -19.86 -11.67 6.57
CA GLY A 86 -18.41 -11.56 6.55
C GLY A 86 -17.85 -10.99 5.24
N SER A 87 -18.39 -11.44 4.11
CA SER A 87 -17.94 -11.02 2.78
C SER A 87 -18.24 -9.54 2.51
N SER A 88 -19.48 -9.08 2.73
CA SER A 88 -19.82 -7.65 2.53
C SER A 88 -19.02 -6.74 3.46
N ARG A 89 -18.78 -7.18 4.70
CA ARG A 89 -17.96 -6.45 5.67
C ARG A 89 -16.52 -6.29 5.18
N LEU A 90 -15.89 -7.37 4.72
CA LEU A 90 -14.51 -7.31 4.23
C LEU A 90 -14.38 -6.51 2.93
N ARG A 91 -15.35 -6.59 2.01
CA ARG A 91 -15.36 -5.73 0.81
C ARG A 91 -15.43 -4.25 1.17
N LEU A 92 -16.30 -3.89 2.10
CA LEU A 92 -16.40 -2.52 2.60
C LEU A 92 -15.10 -2.07 3.28
N VAL A 93 -14.47 -2.94 4.07
CA VAL A 93 -13.15 -2.66 4.67
C VAL A 93 -12.12 -2.36 3.59
N VAL A 94 -12.02 -3.18 2.54
CA VAL A 94 -11.06 -2.98 1.45
C VAL A 94 -11.23 -1.60 0.82
N LEU A 95 -12.47 -1.20 0.52
CA LEU A 95 -12.77 0.13 -0.02
C LEU A 95 -12.34 1.25 0.94
N LEU A 96 -12.65 1.13 2.23
CA LEU A 96 -12.29 2.14 3.23
C LEU A 96 -10.77 2.29 3.40
N THR A 97 -9.98 1.30 2.99
CA THR A 97 -8.50 1.32 3.07
C THR A 97 -7.82 1.75 1.77
N LEU A 98 -8.58 2.14 0.74
CA LEU A 98 -7.99 2.63 -0.50
C LEU A 98 -7.32 3.99 -0.27
N PRO A 99 -6.02 4.15 -0.62
CA PRO A 99 -5.35 5.44 -0.53
C PRO A 99 -5.97 6.43 -1.52
N ASP A 100 -5.88 7.72 -1.20
CA ASP A 100 -6.37 8.84 -2.03
C ASP A 100 -7.88 8.84 -2.34
N ALA A 101 -8.66 7.90 -1.80
CA ALA A 101 -10.11 7.89 -1.91
C ALA A 101 -10.74 8.92 -0.95
N PRO A 102 -11.78 9.68 -1.37
CA PRO A 102 -12.44 10.65 -0.51
C PRO A 102 -13.19 10.00 0.68
N PHE A 103 -13.46 8.70 0.58
CA PHE A 103 -14.10 7.88 1.60
C PHE A 103 -13.11 7.02 2.40
N HIS A 104 -11.80 7.24 2.25
CA HIS A 104 -10.76 6.57 3.02
C HIS A 104 -10.94 6.84 4.52
N ASP A 105 -11.02 5.77 5.32
CA ASP A 105 -11.26 5.85 6.77
C ASP A 105 -10.72 4.57 7.45
N ASP A 106 -9.44 4.62 7.82
CA ASP A 106 -8.74 3.51 8.48
C ASP A 106 -9.37 3.16 9.84
N ASP A 107 -9.86 4.13 10.61
CA ASP A 107 -10.43 3.88 11.94
C ASP A 107 -11.74 3.10 11.84
N ARG A 108 -12.59 3.47 10.89
CA ARG A 108 -13.81 2.73 10.59
C ARG A 108 -13.50 1.35 10.03
N ALA A 109 -12.50 1.20 9.17
CA ALA A 109 -12.05 -0.09 8.67
C ALA A 109 -11.59 -1.01 9.82
N ILE A 110 -10.78 -0.50 10.75
CA ILE A 110 -10.35 -1.23 11.96
C ILE A 110 -11.55 -1.62 12.84
N GLY A 111 -12.52 -0.73 13.02
CA GLY A 111 -13.76 -1.03 13.76
C GLY A 111 -14.53 -2.22 13.17
N LEU A 112 -14.70 -2.23 11.84
CA LEU A 112 -15.35 -3.33 11.13
C LEU A 112 -14.53 -4.64 11.25
N LEU A 113 -13.21 -4.57 11.12
CA LEU A 113 -12.32 -5.72 11.25
C LEU A 113 -12.33 -6.32 12.66
N ASN A 114 -12.37 -5.50 13.71
CA ASN A 114 -12.50 -5.99 15.08
C ASN A 114 -13.83 -6.73 15.27
N GLY A 115 -14.94 -6.12 14.84
CA GLY A 115 -16.24 -6.79 14.90
C GLY A 115 -16.29 -8.10 14.08
N TYR A 116 -15.48 -8.23 13.02
CA TYR A 116 -15.36 -9.47 12.26
C TYR A 116 -14.55 -10.54 13.00
N LEU A 117 -13.43 -10.14 13.60
CA LEU A 117 -12.52 -11.05 14.30
C LEU A 117 -13.08 -11.52 15.64
N ASP A 118 -13.89 -10.69 16.31
CA ASP A 118 -14.53 -10.96 17.59
C ASP A 118 -15.81 -11.80 17.45
N ALA A 119 -16.33 -11.96 16.22
CA ALA A 119 -17.49 -12.79 15.97
C ALA A 119 -17.20 -14.28 16.27
N PRO A 120 -18.20 -15.04 16.76
CA PRO A 120 -18.04 -16.47 17.04
C PRO A 120 -17.65 -17.25 15.78
N ALA A 121 -17.00 -18.40 15.97
CA ALA A 121 -16.32 -19.19 14.93
C ALA A 121 -17.26 -19.83 13.88
N GLY A 122 -17.87 -19.00 13.03
CA GLY A 122 -18.62 -19.41 11.83
C GLY A 122 -17.88 -19.10 10.52
N GLU A 123 -16.91 -18.20 10.55
CA GLU A 123 -16.19 -17.75 9.35
C GLU A 123 -14.97 -18.64 9.04
N PRO A 124 -14.63 -18.86 7.75
CA PRO A 124 -13.47 -19.65 7.36
C PRO A 124 -12.16 -19.11 7.95
N ALA A 125 -11.30 -20.00 8.43
CA ALA A 125 -10.01 -19.63 9.04
C ALA A 125 -9.14 -18.77 8.11
N ALA A 126 -9.16 -19.05 6.80
CA ALA A 126 -8.44 -18.27 5.80
C ALA A 126 -8.89 -16.79 5.78
N MET A 127 -10.20 -16.52 5.78
CA MET A 127 -10.72 -15.15 5.82
C MET A 127 -10.40 -14.46 7.15
N ARG A 128 -10.44 -15.17 8.28
CA ARG A 128 -10.04 -14.61 9.58
C ARG A 128 -8.56 -14.24 9.59
N ASN A 129 -7.69 -15.07 9.03
CA ASN A 129 -6.27 -14.79 8.90
C ASN A 129 -6.03 -13.58 7.98
N PHE A 130 -6.74 -13.49 6.86
CA PHE A 130 -6.68 -12.34 5.96
C PHE A 130 -7.14 -11.04 6.65
N ALA A 131 -8.26 -11.07 7.36
CA ALA A 131 -8.75 -9.93 8.14
C ALA A 131 -7.75 -9.50 9.23
N ALA A 132 -7.12 -10.45 9.92
CA ALA A 132 -6.07 -10.17 10.90
C ALA A 132 -4.83 -9.53 10.26
N PHE A 133 -4.46 -10.00 9.06
CA PHE A 133 -3.38 -9.42 8.25
C PHE A 133 -3.70 -7.98 7.84
N LEU A 134 -4.87 -7.72 7.24
CA LEU A 134 -5.32 -6.38 6.88
C LEU A 134 -5.29 -5.43 8.08
N ARG A 135 -5.85 -5.86 9.22
CA ARG A 135 -5.84 -5.06 10.45
C ARG A 135 -4.44 -4.64 10.87
N ARG A 136 -3.47 -5.56 10.76
CA ARG A 136 -2.07 -5.28 11.10
C ARG A 136 -1.42 -4.32 10.10
N MET A 137 -1.75 -4.46 8.82
CA MET A 137 -1.24 -3.59 7.76
C MET A 137 -1.74 -2.15 7.95
N ILE A 138 -3.05 -1.96 8.17
CA ILE A 138 -3.65 -0.64 8.43
C ILE A 138 -3.02 0.03 9.66
N LYS A 139 -2.93 -0.70 10.79
CA LYS A 139 -2.29 -0.14 12.00
C LYS A 139 -0.84 0.25 11.80
N ARG A 140 -0.10 -0.52 10.99
CA ARG A 140 1.28 -0.18 10.65
C ARG A 140 1.33 1.10 9.83
N HIS A 141 0.46 1.23 8.84
CA HIS A 141 0.36 2.43 8.00
C HIS A 141 0.03 3.68 8.84
N GLN A 142 -0.95 3.59 9.74
CA GLN A 142 -1.28 4.68 10.67
C GLN A 142 -0.09 5.09 11.55
N ALA A 143 0.64 4.12 12.10
CA ALA A 143 1.82 4.40 12.92
C ALA A 143 2.94 5.07 12.11
N GLU A 144 3.14 4.64 10.87
CA GLU A 144 4.12 5.24 9.96
C GLU A 144 3.76 6.68 9.59
N ALA A 145 2.50 6.94 9.25
CA ALA A 145 1.99 8.29 8.98
C ALA A 145 2.17 9.22 10.20
N ALA A 146 1.87 8.72 11.41
CA ALA A 146 2.08 9.47 12.63
C ALA A 146 3.56 9.81 12.86
N ASN A 147 4.46 8.85 12.65
CA ASN A 147 5.90 9.08 12.77
C ASN A 147 6.43 10.10 11.76
N LEU A 148 5.98 10.04 10.50
CA LEU A 148 6.35 11.00 9.48
C LEU A 148 5.89 12.42 9.85
N SER A 149 4.67 12.57 10.35
CA SER A 149 4.15 13.87 10.80
C SER A 149 4.93 14.45 11.97
N ALA A 150 5.32 13.61 12.95
CA ALA A 150 6.11 14.02 14.10
C ALA A 150 7.52 14.45 13.69
N GLU A 151 8.15 13.73 12.76
CA GLU A 151 9.48 14.08 12.25
C GLU A 151 9.46 15.37 11.42
N GLN A 152 8.41 15.59 10.62
CA GLN A 152 8.21 16.85 9.90
C GLN A 152 8.08 18.03 10.87
N GLN A 153 7.25 17.91 11.91
CA GLN A 153 7.11 18.95 12.94
C GLN A 153 8.44 19.23 13.66
N ARG A 154 9.21 18.19 13.94
CA ARG A 154 10.53 18.32 14.55
C ARG A 154 11.50 19.06 13.63
N SER A 155 11.51 18.71 12.34
CA SER A 155 12.33 19.36 11.32
C SER A 155 11.98 20.85 11.20
N ASP A 156 10.69 21.18 11.10
CA ASP A 156 10.21 22.57 11.02
C ASP A 156 10.61 23.39 12.24
N LEU A 157 10.53 22.80 13.44
CA LEU A 157 10.95 23.44 14.68
C LEU A 157 12.46 23.69 14.71
N LEU A 158 13.27 22.74 14.24
CA LEU A 158 14.72 22.93 14.14
C LEU A 158 15.07 24.00 13.11
N GLN A 159 14.36 24.04 11.98
CA GLN A 159 14.57 25.05 10.94
C GLN A 159 14.28 26.46 11.47
N ARG A 160 13.18 26.64 12.21
CA ARG A 160 12.86 27.92 12.88
C ARG A 160 13.97 28.36 13.84
N LYS A 161 14.52 27.43 14.63
CA LYS A 161 15.64 27.74 15.55
C LYS A 161 16.90 28.18 14.79
N ILE A 162 17.21 27.53 13.67
CA ILE A 162 18.34 27.92 12.82
C ILE A 162 18.13 29.34 12.27
N ASP A 163 16.92 29.63 11.78
CA ASP A 163 16.62 30.93 11.17
C ASP A 163 16.60 32.07 12.22
N GLU A 164 16.15 31.77 13.44
CA GLU A 164 16.26 32.68 14.58
C GLU A 164 17.74 33.01 14.89
N ILE A 165 18.61 31.99 14.99
CA ILE A 165 20.05 32.18 15.22
C ILE A 165 20.67 33.00 14.09
N LYS A 166 20.37 32.71 12.83
CA LYS A 166 20.85 33.49 11.68
C LYS A 166 20.39 34.95 11.74
N SER A 167 19.16 35.19 12.18
CA SER A 167 18.64 36.56 12.32
C SER A 167 19.36 37.34 13.42
N ILE A 168 19.69 36.67 14.53
CA ILE A 168 20.50 37.24 15.61
C ILE A 168 21.90 37.57 15.10
N GLU A 169 22.55 36.62 14.42
CA GLU A 169 23.88 36.80 13.83
C GLU A 169 23.90 38.00 12.88
N LYS A 170 22.93 38.09 11.97
CA LYS A 170 22.80 39.22 11.05
C LYS A 170 22.65 40.54 11.81
N SER A 171 21.81 40.58 12.84
CA SER A 171 21.59 41.80 13.65
C SER A 171 22.83 42.25 14.43
N ILE A 172 23.72 41.32 14.78
CA ILE A 172 25.00 41.62 15.45
C ILE A 172 26.01 42.15 14.42
N ASN A 173 26.10 41.49 13.26
CA ASN A 173 27.00 41.90 12.18
C ASN A 173 26.67 43.29 11.62
N ASP A 174 25.38 43.60 11.48
CA ASP A 174 24.91 44.91 10.98
C ASP A 174 25.21 46.04 11.97
N ARG A 175 25.23 45.77 13.28
CA ARG A 175 25.66 46.73 14.31
C ARG A 175 27.18 46.96 14.33
N GLY A 176 27.97 46.01 13.84
CA GLY A 176 29.43 46.07 13.84
C GLY A 176 30.06 46.84 12.68
N LYS A 177 29.28 47.28 11.67
CA LYS A 177 29.79 48.05 10.53
C LYS A 177 29.79 49.55 10.85
N PRO A 178 30.96 50.21 10.95
CA PRO A 178 31.01 51.66 11.06
C PRO A 178 30.45 52.30 9.78
N SER A 179 29.50 53.23 9.93
CA SER A 179 29.04 54.07 8.82
C SER A 179 30.23 54.92 8.33
N VAL A 180 30.84 54.52 7.23
CA VAL A 180 31.87 55.32 6.57
C VAL A 180 31.18 56.54 5.96
N PRO A 181 31.46 57.77 6.40
CA PRO A 181 30.85 58.94 5.79
C PRO A 181 31.38 59.12 4.36
N GLU A 182 30.46 59.21 3.40
CA GLU A 182 30.76 59.59 2.02
C GLU A 182 31.37 61.00 2.02
N LEU A 183 32.67 61.10 1.77
CA LEU A 183 33.37 62.36 1.52
C LEU A 183 33.04 62.85 0.11
N LYS A 184 32.28 63.95 0.03
CA LYS A 184 32.08 64.76 -1.19
C LYS A 184 33.15 65.83 -1.30
#